data_AF-A0A0M0T1D4-F1
#
_entry.id   AF-A0A0M0T1D4-F1
#
_cell.length_a   1.000
_cell.length_b   1.000
_cell.length_c   1.000
_cell.angle_alpha   90.00
_cell.angle_beta   90.00
_cell.angle_gamma   90.00
#
_symmetry.space_group_name_H-M   'P 1'
#
loop_
_entity.id
_entity.type
_entity.pdbx_description
1 polymer ?
#
loop_
_entity_poly.entity_id
_entity_poly.type
_entity_poly.pdbx_seq_one_letter_code
_entity_poly.pdbx_strand_id
1 'polypeptide(L)'
;MGLTTCLRPTEDVRHRVKQLLADEMIHFVYIARKKKGIEQLQQETGLPVLVVDKQRLELYPLGEKISFFFHPSSAVFRIKQIDAGGGDPLVTIGRLSEGMRVLDCTLGLGADAIVMSHAVGETGQLIGLESRTETAFVVKQGLQRWEESYSPINQAMRRIEVRMEHHLEFLKQCPDDSFDVIYFDPMFERTVSESTHLDPLRTLANYETLSVETIMEAKRVASQRIVLKAHYESPLFERYGFGRTKRKTSKLHYGVIEL
;
A
#
# COMPACT_ATOMS: atom_id res chain seq x y z
N MET A 1 3.54 -17.13 -10.01
CA MET A 1 4.74 -16.25 -10.01
C MET A 1 5.99 -17.10 -9.89
N GLY A 2 7.09 -16.73 -10.56
CA GLY A 2 8.38 -17.39 -10.38
C GLY A 2 8.99 -17.04 -9.02
N LEU A 3 9.56 -18.01 -8.29
CA LEU A 3 10.19 -17.81 -6.99
C LEU A 3 11.65 -18.26 -7.05
N THR A 4 12.58 -17.36 -6.73
CA THR A 4 14.01 -17.68 -6.67
C THR A 4 14.65 -17.09 -5.41
N THR A 5 15.87 -17.48 -5.13
CA THR A 5 16.71 -16.83 -4.11
C THR A 5 17.64 -15.78 -4.72
N CYS A 6 18.27 -14.98 -3.85
CA CYS A 6 19.50 -14.27 -4.19
C CYS A 6 20.65 -15.23 -4.56
N LEU A 7 21.76 -14.70 -5.09
CA LEU A 7 22.90 -15.50 -5.59
C LEU A 7 23.59 -16.35 -4.51
N ARG A 8 23.56 -15.89 -3.26
CA ARG A 8 24.21 -16.55 -2.12
C ARG A 8 23.21 -16.67 -0.97
N PRO A 9 22.26 -17.62 -1.05
CA PRO A 9 21.21 -17.76 -0.05
C PRO A 9 21.78 -18.26 1.29
N THR A 10 21.35 -17.63 2.38
CA THR A 10 21.53 -18.14 3.73
C THR A 10 20.54 -19.27 4.03
N GLU A 11 20.66 -19.91 5.20
CA GLU A 11 19.66 -20.89 5.62
C GLU A 11 18.29 -20.25 5.86
N ASP A 12 18.26 -19.04 6.42
CA ASP A 12 17.03 -18.25 6.58
C ASP A 12 16.33 -18.00 5.23
N VAL A 13 17.08 -17.61 4.19
CA VAL A 13 16.52 -17.44 2.83
C VAL A 13 15.92 -18.74 2.29
N ARG A 14 16.60 -19.89 2.50
CA ARG A 14 16.07 -21.19 2.07
C ARG A 14 14.82 -21.60 2.85
N HIS A 15 14.79 -21.33 4.15
CA HIS A 15 13.61 -21.58 4.98
C HIS A 15 12.43 -20.73 4.52
N ARG A 16 12.67 -19.43 4.25
CA ARG A 16 11.65 -18.51 3.74
C ARG A 16 11.11 -18.93 2.38
N VAL A 17 11.95 -19.42 1.46
CA VAL A 17 11.47 -20.01 0.19
C VAL A 17 10.52 -21.18 0.46
N LYS A 18 10.83 -22.09 1.38
CA LYS A 18 9.96 -23.22 1.71
C LYS A 18 8.61 -22.75 2.27
N GLN A 19 8.61 -21.73 3.13
CA GLN A 19 7.38 -21.13 3.65
C GLN A 19 6.53 -20.52 2.54
N LEU A 20 7.15 -19.77 1.62
CA LEU A 20 6.45 -19.15 0.48
C LEU A 20 5.91 -20.19 -0.49
N LEU A 21 6.61 -21.30 -0.72
CA LEU A 21 6.11 -22.40 -1.56
C LEU A 21 4.90 -23.13 -0.97
N ALA A 22 4.67 -22.99 0.34
CA ALA A 22 3.51 -23.53 1.04
C ALA A 22 2.36 -22.51 1.17
N ASP A 23 2.52 -21.29 0.63
CA ASP A 23 1.48 -20.26 0.66
C ASP A 23 0.30 -20.67 -0.24
N GLU A 24 -0.91 -20.67 0.31
CA GLU A 24 -2.13 -21.08 -0.40
C GLU A 24 -2.73 -19.94 -1.25
N MET A 25 -2.38 -18.68 -0.98
CA MET A 25 -2.91 -17.53 -1.71
C MET A 25 -2.18 -17.29 -3.03
N ILE A 26 -0.89 -17.62 -3.11
CA ILE A 26 -0.10 -17.46 -4.33
C ILE A 26 0.55 -18.75 -4.77
N HIS A 27 0.24 -19.16 -5.99
CA HIS A 27 0.95 -20.24 -6.64
C HIS A 27 2.35 -19.81 -7.11
N PHE A 28 3.37 -20.40 -6.49
CA PHE A 28 4.77 -20.17 -6.81
C PHE A 28 5.38 -21.31 -7.61
N VAL A 29 6.11 -20.95 -8.67
CA VAL A 29 6.96 -21.87 -9.43
C VAL A 29 8.40 -21.64 -8.99
N TYR A 30 9.00 -22.59 -8.27
CA TYR A 30 10.40 -22.45 -7.85
C TYR A 30 11.35 -22.52 -9.04
N ILE A 31 12.24 -21.53 -9.13
CA ILE A 31 13.25 -21.41 -10.17
C ILE A 31 14.61 -21.36 -9.49
N ALA A 32 15.46 -22.35 -9.76
CA ALA A 32 16.80 -22.40 -9.19
C ALA A 32 17.68 -21.26 -9.74
N ARG A 33 18.21 -20.40 -8.86
CA ARG A 33 18.97 -19.20 -9.24
C ARG A 33 20.15 -19.50 -10.18
N LYS A 34 20.92 -20.58 -9.93
CA LYS A 34 22.05 -21.08 -10.76
C LYS A 34 22.95 -20.01 -11.40
N LYS A 35 23.22 -18.90 -10.69
CA LYS A 35 23.95 -17.71 -11.18
C LYS A 35 23.31 -16.98 -12.39
N LYS A 36 22.11 -17.37 -12.82
CA LYS A 36 21.36 -16.70 -13.88
C LYS A 36 20.89 -15.32 -13.43
N GLY A 37 20.93 -14.35 -14.35
CA GLY A 37 20.33 -13.02 -14.15
C GLY A 37 18.81 -13.11 -14.13
N ILE A 38 18.13 -12.09 -13.58
CA ILE A 38 16.66 -12.06 -13.52
C ILE A 38 16.04 -12.09 -14.92
N GLU A 39 16.57 -11.27 -15.84
CA GLU A 39 16.12 -11.20 -17.23
C GLU A 39 16.14 -12.58 -17.91
N GLN A 40 17.22 -13.35 -17.70
CA GLN A 40 17.32 -14.72 -18.20
C GLN A 40 16.25 -15.64 -17.58
N LEU A 41 16.01 -15.55 -16.28
CA LEU A 41 14.97 -16.35 -15.62
C LEU A 41 13.58 -16.02 -16.17
N GLN A 42 13.30 -14.74 -16.42
CA GLN A 42 12.04 -14.30 -17.03
C GLN A 42 11.89 -14.82 -18.46
N GLN A 43 12.95 -14.75 -19.30
CA GLN A 43 12.93 -15.27 -20.66
C GLN A 43 12.69 -16.79 -20.72
N GLU A 44 13.30 -17.55 -19.80
CA GLU A 44 13.16 -19.01 -19.75
C GLU A 44 11.78 -19.47 -19.26
N THR A 45 11.11 -18.66 -18.44
CA THR A 45 9.87 -19.07 -17.76
C THR A 45 8.63 -18.35 -18.24
N GLY A 46 8.77 -17.17 -18.84
CA GLY A 46 7.66 -16.27 -19.16
C GLY A 46 6.93 -15.71 -17.95
N LEU A 47 7.54 -15.73 -16.75
CA LEU A 47 6.90 -15.34 -15.49
C LEU A 47 7.56 -14.09 -14.87
N PRO A 48 6.80 -13.25 -14.13
CA PRO A 48 7.40 -12.33 -13.18
C PRO A 48 8.15 -13.13 -12.09
N VAL A 49 9.22 -12.55 -11.55
CA VAL A 49 10.15 -13.24 -10.65
C VAL A 49 10.17 -12.54 -9.28
N LEU A 50 9.75 -13.26 -8.24
CA LEU A 50 9.97 -12.89 -6.85
C LEU A 50 11.30 -13.45 -6.36
N VAL A 51 12.18 -12.57 -5.91
CA VAL A 51 13.46 -12.91 -5.31
C VAL A 51 13.33 -12.82 -3.80
N VAL A 52 13.62 -13.94 -3.14
CA VAL A 52 13.85 -13.95 -1.69
C VAL A 52 15.30 -13.53 -1.46
N ASP A 53 15.47 -12.29 -1.04
CA ASP A 53 16.75 -11.78 -0.57
C ASP A 53 16.84 -11.85 0.97
N LYS A 54 18.04 -11.57 1.49
CA LYS A 54 18.35 -11.64 2.92
C LYS A 54 17.55 -10.65 3.75
N GLN A 55 17.22 -9.48 3.20
CA GLN A 55 16.55 -8.40 3.93
C GLN A 55 15.06 -8.32 3.59
N ARG A 56 14.69 -8.61 2.34
CA ARG A 56 13.34 -8.33 1.82
C ARG A 56 12.99 -9.22 0.64
N LEU A 57 11.75 -9.10 0.19
CA LEU A 57 11.31 -9.64 -1.10
C LEU A 57 11.49 -8.57 -2.16
N GLU A 58 11.99 -8.98 -3.32
CA GLU A 58 12.08 -8.13 -4.50
C GLU A 58 11.33 -8.77 -5.65
N LEU A 59 10.26 -8.12 -6.09
CA LEU A 59 9.46 -8.54 -7.23
C LEU A 59 9.98 -7.86 -8.49
N TYR A 60 10.35 -8.64 -9.49
CA TYR A 60 10.68 -8.15 -10.81
C TYR A 60 9.49 -8.46 -11.75
N PRO A 61 8.70 -7.44 -12.14
CA PRO A 61 7.64 -7.62 -13.12
C PRO A 61 8.19 -8.18 -14.44
N LEU A 62 7.37 -8.91 -15.18
CA LEU A 62 7.80 -9.53 -16.43
C LEU A 62 8.29 -8.48 -17.43
N GLY A 63 9.53 -8.61 -17.91
CA GLY A 63 10.15 -7.66 -18.84
C GLY A 63 10.82 -6.46 -18.18
N GLU A 64 10.65 -6.29 -16.86
CA GLU A 64 11.22 -5.16 -16.12
C GLU A 64 12.56 -5.51 -15.47
N LYS A 65 13.48 -4.54 -15.50
CA LYS A 65 14.82 -4.68 -14.89
C LYS A 65 14.89 -4.18 -13.45
N ILE A 66 13.95 -3.32 -13.06
CA ILE A 66 13.93 -2.70 -11.74
C ILE A 66 12.93 -3.47 -10.87
N SER A 67 13.34 -3.83 -9.65
CA SER A 67 12.47 -4.51 -8.72
C SER A 67 11.56 -3.57 -7.94
N PHE A 68 10.35 -4.05 -7.68
CA PHE A 68 9.45 -3.57 -6.67
C PHE A 68 9.72 -4.26 -5.32
N PHE A 69 9.80 -3.49 -4.25
CA PHE A 69 9.94 -4.01 -2.89
C PHE A 69 9.29 -3.07 -1.87
N PHE A 70 8.92 -3.60 -0.71
CA PHE A 70 8.34 -2.81 0.37
C PHE A 70 9.38 -1.96 1.10
N HIS A 71 9.03 -0.71 1.39
CA HIS A 71 9.76 0.21 2.27
C HIS A 71 8.76 1.19 2.92
N PRO A 72 8.84 1.47 4.24
CA PRO A 72 7.86 2.31 4.95
C PRO A 72 7.86 3.79 4.49
N SER A 73 8.91 4.19 3.77
CA SER A 73 8.98 5.44 3.01
C SER A 73 8.68 6.66 3.89
N SER A 74 7.72 7.51 3.51
CA SER A 74 7.42 8.72 4.26
C SER A 74 6.81 8.48 5.64
N ALA A 75 6.30 7.27 5.93
CA ALA A 75 5.70 6.96 7.23
C ALA A 75 6.70 7.20 8.38
N VAL A 76 7.97 6.87 8.16
CA VAL A 76 9.02 6.95 9.20
C VAL A 76 9.16 8.36 9.76
N PHE A 77 9.31 9.38 8.91
CA PHE A 77 9.46 10.75 9.39
C PHE A 77 8.14 11.35 9.86
N ARG A 78 7.02 10.95 9.27
CA ARG A 78 5.68 11.44 9.64
C ARG A 78 5.28 10.98 11.04
N ILE A 79 5.51 9.71 11.37
CA ILE A 79 5.26 9.18 12.72
C ILE A 79 6.16 9.87 13.75
N LYS A 80 7.46 9.98 13.48
CA LYS A 80 8.39 10.69 14.38
C LYS A 80 7.98 12.15 14.61
N GLN A 81 7.43 12.80 13.59
CA GLN A 81 6.91 14.16 13.70
C GLN A 81 5.67 14.22 14.59
N ILE A 82 4.73 13.28 14.44
CA ILE A 82 3.53 13.18 15.31
C ILE A 82 3.97 12.98 16.77
N ASP A 83 4.87 12.04 17.03
CA ASP A 83 5.31 11.69 18.39
C ASP A 83 6.15 12.80 19.04
N ALA A 84 6.77 13.68 18.24
CA ALA A 84 7.44 14.88 18.71
C ALA A 84 6.47 16.06 19.00
N GLY A 85 5.15 15.84 18.93
CA GLY A 85 4.13 16.87 19.13
C GLY A 85 3.83 17.72 17.89
N GLY A 86 4.37 17.34 16.74
CA GLY A 86 4.01 17.92 15.45
C GLY A 86 2.68 17.36 14.92
N GLY A 87 2.18 17.96 13.84
CA GLY A 87 0.96 17.48 13.18
C GLY A 87 1.26 16.71 11.89
N ASP A 88 0.35 15.82 11.48
CA ASP A 88 0.37 15.23 10.14
C ASP A 88 -0.86 15.68 9.33
N PRO A 89 -0.71 16.07 8.05
CA PRO A 89 -1.82 16.56 7.25
C PRO A 89 -2.94 15.54 7.05
N LEU A 90 -2.59 14.27 6.82
CA LEU A 90 -3.58 13.20 6.64
C LEU A 90 -4.32 12.95 7.96
N VAL A 91 -3.60 12.85 9.08
CA VAL A 91 -4.20 12.67 10.41
C VAL A 91 -5.15 13.82 10.75
N THR A 92 -4.73 15.06 10.48
CA THR A 92 -5.53 16.26 10.76
C THR A 92 -6.79 16.30 9.90
N ILE A 93 -6.65 16.06 8.59
CA ILE A 93 -7.76 16.15 7.64
C ILE A 93 -8.71 14.96 7.81
N GLY A 94 -8.19 13.79 8.11
CA GLY A 94 -8.98 12.61 8.48
C GLY A 94 -9.53 12.66 9.91
N ARG A 95 -9.21 13.69 10.72
CA ARG A 95 -9.54 13.75 12.16
C ARG A 95 -9.31 12.40 12.86
N LEU A 96 -8.23 11.72 12.48
CA LEU A 96 -7.96 10.37 12.96
C LEU A 96 -7.64 10.44 14.45
N SER A 97 -8.32 9.61 15.22
CA SER A 97 -8.10 9.46 16.65
C SER A 97 -8.04 8.00 17.04
N GLU A 98 -7.50 7.75 18.23
CA GLU A 98 -7.44 6.43 18.83
C GLU A 98 -8.82 5.73 18.81
N GLY A 99 -8.82 4.43 18.48
CA GLY A 99 -10.02 3.59 18.46
C GLY A 99 -10.82 3.61 17.16
N MET A 100 -10.49 4.48 16.19
CA MET A 100 -11.21 4.53 14.92
C MET A 100 -10.92 3.32 14.02
N ARG A 101 -11.93 2.95 13.22
CA ARG A 101 -11.84 1.96 12.13
C ARG A 101 -11.60 2.68 10.81
N VAL A 102 -10.50 2.38 10.15
CA VAL A 102 -10.09 3.04 8.91
C VAL A 102 -9.94 2.02 7.78
N LEU A 103 -10.41 2.39 6.59
CA LEU A 103 -10.25 1.61 5.38
C LEU A 103 -9.42 2.39 4.36
N ASP A 104 -8.22 1.90 4.05
CA ASP A 104 -7.42 2.37 2.91
C ASP A 104 -7.79 1.55 1.67
N CYS A 105 -8.51 2.17 0.74
CA CYS A 105 -8.97 1.50 -0.48
C CYS A 105 -7.89 1.39 -1.57
N THR A 106 -6.71 1.93 -1.35
CA THR A 106 -5.62 2.10 -2.33
C THR A 106 -4.27 1.91 -1.64
N LEU A 107 -4.09 0.79 -0.94
CA LEU A 107 -2.96 0.58 -0.03
C LEU A 107 -1.61 0.88 -0.68
N GLY A 108 -1.39 0.42 -1.92
CA GLY A 108 -0.13 0.64 -2.64
C GLY A 108 1.07 0.18 -1.80
N LEU A 109 2.04 1.07 -1.58
CA LEU A 109 3.20 0.80 -0.71
C LEU A 109 2.91 0.82 0.80
N GLY A 110 1.72 1.27 1.21
CA GLY A 110 1.29 1.32 2.60
C GLY A 110 1.82 2.49 3.42
N ALA A 111 2.49 3.48 2.82
CA ALA A 111 3.07 4.58 3.57
C ALA A 111 2.02 5.45 4.31
N ASP A 112 0.88 5.75 3.67
CA ASP A 112 -0.23 6.45 4.32
C ASP A 112 -0.94 5.54 5.34
N ALA A 113 -1.17 4.28 4.98
CA ALA A 113 -1.71 3.26 5.87
C ALA A 113 -0.93 3.16 7.20
N ILE A 114 0.40 3.11 7.17
CA ILE A 114 1.22 3.05 8.41
C ILE A 114 0.99 4.29 9.30
N VAL A 115 0.84 5.48 8.71
CA VAL A 115 0.55 6.71 9.46
C VAL A 115 -0.86 6.67 10.05
N MET A 116 -1.86 6.20 9.29
CA MET A 116 -3.23 6.04 9.79
C MET A 116 -3.30 5.01 10.91
N SER A 117 -2.63 3.86 10.78
CA SER A 117 -2.55 2.82 11.80
C SER A 117 -1.87 3.31 13.08
N HIS A 118 -0.85 4.17 12.95
CA HIS A 118 -0.24 4.84 14.09
C HIS A 118 -1.24 5.76 14.81
N ALA A 119 -1.95 6.60 14.05
CA ALA A 119 -2.88 7.58 14.59
C ALA A 119 -4.09 6.95 15.31
N VAL A 120 -4.61 5.83 14.81
CA VAL A 120 -5.76 5.13 15.45
C VAL A 120 -5.36 4.20 16.58
N GLY A 121 -4.06 4.01 16.81
CA GLY A 121 -3.53 3.30 17.97
C GLY A 121 -3.83 1.80 17.98
N GLU A 122 -3.68 1.20 19.16
CA GLU A 122 -3.84 -0.25 19.37
C GLU A 122 -5.29 -0.70 19.47
N THR A 123 -6.18 0.21 19.87
CA THR A 123 -7.63 -0.03 19.99
C THR A 123 -8.38 0.22 18.69
N GLY A 124 -7.74 0.87 17.72
CA GLY A 124 -8.28 1.09 16.38
C GLY A 124 -8.03 -0.06 15.42
N GLN A 125 -8.55 0.08 14.21
CA GLN A 125 -8.38 -0.90 13.13
C GLN A 125 -7.99 -0.19 11.84
N LEU A 126 -7.05 -0.78 11.09
CA LEU A 126 -6.77 -0.38 9.73
C LEU A 126 -6.78 -1.58 8.80
N ILE A 127 -7.65 -1.53 7.79
CA ILE A 127 -7.66 -2.46 6.67
C ILE A 127 -7.16 -1.74 5.43
N GLY A 128 -6.18 -2.33 4.74
CA GLY A 128 -5.66 -1.86 3.47
C GLY A 128 -6.01 -2.81 2.32
N LEU A 129 -6.64 -2.26 1.28
CA LEU A 129 -7.04 -2.99 0.08
C LEU A 129 -6.03 -2.75 -1.05
N GLU A 130 -5.59 -3.83 -1.69
CA GLU A 130 -4.80 -3.75 -2.92
C GLU A 130 -5.30 -4.78 -3.93
N SER A 131 -5.76 -4.28 -5.08
CA SER A 131 -6.32 -5.08 -6.16
C SER A 131 -5.28 -5.94 -6.90
N ARG A 132 -4.01 -5.55 -6.84
CA ARG A 132 -2.92 -6.23 -7.53
C ARG A 132 -2.27 -7.23 -6.58
N THR A 133 -2.60 -8.50 -6.75
CA THR A 133 -2.17 -9.60 -5.87
C THR A 133 -0.67 -9.60 -5.59
N GLU A 134 0.17 -9.36 -6.61
CA GLU A 134 1.63 -9.38 -6.42
C GLU A 134 2.11 -8.20 -5.55
N THR A 135 1.53 -7.02 -5.75
CA THR A 135 1.81 -5.82 -4.94
C THR A 135 1.36 -6.05 -3.50
N ALA A 136 0.10 -6.47 -3.32
CA ALA A 136 -0.50 -6.72 -2.03
C ALA A 136 0.31 -7.72 -1.21
N PHE A 137 0.82 -8.77 -1.87
CA PHE A 137 1.64 -9.79 -1.23
C PHE A 137 2.98 -9.27 -0.75
N VAL A 138 3.73 -8.58 -1.61
CA VAL A 138 5.03 -8.00 -1.25
C VAL A 138 4.88 -7.00 -0.10
N VAL A 139 3.83 -6.19 -0.14
CA VAL A 139 3.53 -5.18 0.89
C VAL A 139 3.11 -5.83 2.19
N LYS A 140 2.21 -6.82 2.17
CA LYS A 140 1.81 -7.60 3.36
C LYS A 140 3.03 -8.26 4.03
N GLN A 141 3.89 -8.91 3.25
CA GLN A 141 5.12 -9.54 3.75
C GLN A 141 6.11 -8.50 4.30
N GLY A 142 6.19 -7.33 3.68
CA GLY A 142 6.99 -6.21 4.14
C GLY A 142 6.51 -5.66 5.47
N LEU A 143 5.21 -5.35 5.58
CA LEU A 143 4.56 -4.86 6.80
C LEU A 143 4.70 -5.82 7.99
N GLN A 144 4.85 -7.12 7.75
CA GLN A 144 5.03 -8.12 8.80
C GLN A 144 6.48 -8.33 9.25
N ARG A 145 7.47 -7.92 8.43
CA ARG A 145 8.88 -8.28 8.66
C ARG A 145 9.86 -7.11 8.67
N TRP A 146 9.48 -5.97 8.11
CA TRP A 146 10.33 -4.78 8.13
C TRP A 146 10.53 -4.31 9.57
N GLU A 147 11.77 -3.97 9.92
CA GLU A 147 12.14 -3.51 11.26
C GLU A 147 12.84 -2.15 11.14
N GLU A 148 12.17 -1.12 11.63
CA GLU A 148 12.78 0.17 11.95
C GLU A 148 13.39 0.13 13.36
N SER A 149 14.39 0.99 13.61
CA SER A 149 14.94 1.14 14.97
C SER A 149 13.95 1.77 15.96
N TYR A 150 12.92 2.48 15.45
CA TYR A 150 11.91 3.13 16.27
C TYR A 150 10.64 2.28 16.33
N SER A 151 10.44 1.64 17.49
CA SER A 151 9.40 0.63 17.72
C SER A 151 7.96 1.05 17.35
N PRO A 152 7.50 2.30 17.58
CA PRO A 152 6.14 2.69 17.20
C PRO A 152 5.81 2.48 15.72
N ILE A 153 6.79 2.65 14.83
CA ILE A 153 6.60 2.40 13.39
C ILE A 153 6.37 0.91 13.12
N ASN A 154 7.12 0.04 13.80
CA ASN A 154 6.97 -1.42 13.66
C ASN A 154 5.60 -1.85 14.17
N GLN A 155 5.18 -1.35 15.33
CA GLN A 155 3.88 -1.65 15.91
C GLN A 155 2.74 -1.22 14.96
N ALA A 156 2.82 0.00 14.39
CA ALA A 156 1.87 0.46 13.39
C ALA A 156 1.82 -0.47 12.17
N MET A 157 2.97 -0.88 11.61
CA MET A 157 3.02 -1.83 10.50
C MET A 157 2.36 -3.19 10.84
N ARG A 158 2.60 -3.73 12.05
CA ARG A 158 2.06 -5.06 12.43
C ARG A 158 0.55 -5.07 12.62
N ARG A 159 -0.10 -3.93 12.87
CA ARG A 159 -1.55 -3.83 13.04
C ARG A 159 -2.32 -3.76 11.72
N ILE A 160 -1.66 -3.50 10.59
CA ILE A 160 -2.34 -3.33 9.31
C ILE A 160 -2.80 -4.68 8.77
N GLU A 161 -4.09 -4.80 8.54
CA GLU A 161 -4.66 -5.95 7.85
C GLU A 161 -4.67 -5.68 6.33
N VAL A 162 -3.94 -6.50 5.57
CA VAL A 162 -3.90 -6.38 4.10
C VAL A 162 -4.84 -7.39 3.45
N ARG A 163 -5.77 -6.90 2.63
CA ARG A 163 -6.72 -7.67 1.81
C ARG A 163 -6.37 -7.51 0.33
N MET A 164 -6.26 -8.64 -0.38
CA MET A 164 -5.96 -8.69 -1.82
C MET A 164 -7.26 -8.62 -2.62
N GLU A 165 -7.93 -7.48 -2.57
CA GLU A 165 -9.29 -7.34 -3.09
C GLU A 165 -9.47 -5.98 -3.78
N HIS A 166 -10.35 -5.95 -4.78
CA HIS A 166 -10.73 -4.70 -5.43
C HIS A 166 -11.60 -3.86 -4.49
N HIS A 167 -11.32 -2.56 -4.40
CA HIS A 167 -11.97 -1.70 -3.40
C HIS A 167 -13.49 -1.64 -3.55
N LEU A 168 -14.02 -1.58 -4.78
CA LEU A 168 -15.47 -1.54 -5.01
C LEU A 168 -16.17 -2.82 -4.56
N GLU A 169 -15.54 -3.98 -4.82
CA GLU A 169 -16.10 -5.28 -4.46
C GLU A 169 -16.12 -5.46 -2.94
N PHE A 170 -15.06 -5.03 -2.26
CA PHE A 170 -15.01 -5.02 -0.79
C PHE A 170 -16.09 -4.10 -0.21
N LEU A 171 -16.20 -2.86 -0.71
CA LEU A 171 -17.17 -1.88 -0.23
C LEU A 171 -18.61 -2.39 -0.34
N LYS A 172 -18.97 -3.04 -1.45
CA LYS A 172 -20.31 -3.65 -1.64
C LYS A 172 -20.66 -4.71 -0.61
N GLN A 173 -19.65 -5.40 -0.07
CA GLN A 173 -19.83 -6.44 0.94
C GLN A 173 -19.86 -5.88 2.37
N CYS A 174 -19.37 -4.66 2.58
CA CYS A 174 -19.35 -4.03 3.90
C CYS A 174 -20.76 -3.60 4.33
N PRO A 175 -21.11 -3.72 5.62
CA PRO A 175 -22.30 -3.07 6.18
C PRO A 175 -22.18 -1.54 6.17
N ASP A 176 -23.33 -0.89 6.29
CA ASP A 176 -23.42 0.56 6.48
C ASP A 176 -22.66 0.98 7.75
N ASP A 177 -22.05 2.17 7.76
CA ASP A 177 -21.35 2.77 8.92
C ASP A 177 -20.30 1.85 9.59
N SER A 178 -19.72 0.94 8.83
CA SER A 178 -18.76 -0.06 9.34
C SER A 178 -17.33 0.45 9.45
N PHE A 179 -17.02 1.62 8.88
CA PHE A 179 -15.73 2.30 9.04
C PHE A 179 -15.94 3.77 9.39
N ASP A 180 -15.10 4.32 10.26
CA ASP A 180 -15.15 5.75 10.61
C ASP A 180 -14.63 6.62 9.46
N VAL A 181 -13.52 6.18 8.84
CA VAL A 181 -12.87 6.90 7.75
C VAL A 181 -12.55 5.96 6.60
N ILE A 182 -12.93 6.35 5.39
CA ILE A 182 -12.46 5.70 4.15
C ILE A 182 -11.46 6.62 3.45
N TYR A 183 -10.35 6.06 3.02
CA TYR A 183 -9.25 6.75 2.36
C TYR A 183 -9.01 6.25 0.94
N PHE A 184 -8.77 7.18 0.02
CA PHE A 184 -8.36 6.93 -1.36
C PHE A 184 -7.14 7.78 -1.74
N ASP A 185 -6.14 7.15 -2.36
CA ASP A 185 -4.97 7.74 -3.03
C ASP A 185 -4.77 7.02 -4.38
N PRO A 186 -5.70 7.18 -5.33
CA PRO A 186 -5.58 6.53 -6.63
C PRO A 186 -4.32 7.03 -7.33
N MET A 187 -3.58 6.12 -7.96
CA MET A 187 -2.38 6.51 -8.72
C MET A 187 -2.74 7.51 -9.82
N PHE A 188 -2.10 8.68 -9.77
CA PHE A 188 -2.49 9.88 -10.52
C PHE A 188 -2.41 9.72 -12.05
N GLU A 189 -3.31 10.42 -12.77
CA GLU A 189 -3.22 10.63 -14.23
C GLU A 189 -2.04 11.53 -14.65
N ARG A 190 -1.59 12.43 -13.77
CA ARG A 190 -0.47 13.35 -14.00
C ARG A 190 0.68 13.04 -13.05
N THR A 191 1.72 12.40 -13.57
CA THR A 191 2.91 12.02 -12.82
C THR A 191 3.63 13.23 -12.24
N VAL A 192 3.83 13.24 -10.91
CA VAL A 192 4.93 14.01 -10.32
C VAL A 192 6.21 13.24 -10.66
N SER A 193 6.97 13.76 -11.63
CA SER A 193 8.14 13.12 -12.25
C SER A 193 9.35 12.94 -11.32
N GLU A 194 9.23 13.22 -10.03
CA GLU A 194 10.36 13.42 -9.12
C GLU A 194 10.65 12.20 -8.21
N SER A 195 9.84 11.13 -8.25
CA SER A 195 10.03 9.93 -7.42
C SER A 195 10.40 8.69 -8.25
N THR A 196 11.68 8.59 -8.66
CA THR A 196 12.26 7.39 -9.31
C THR A 196 12.10 6.11 -8.48
N HIS A 197 11.90 6.22 -7.16
CA HIS A 197 11.61 5.09 -6.27
C HIS A 197 10.24 4.43 -6.50
N LEU A 198 9.33 5.06 -7.26
CA LEU A 198 7.99 4.51 -7.56
C LEU A 198 7.87 3.88 -8.94
N ASP A 199 8.92 3.96 -9.78
CA ASP A 199 8.87 3.47 -11.17
C ASP A 199 8.47 1.98 -11.28
N PRO A 200 8.93 1.07 -10.38
CA PRO A 200 8.49 -0.33 -10.40
C PRO A 200 7.04 -0.54 -9.94
N LEU A 201 6.51 0.34 -9.08
CA LEU A 201 5.10 0.28 -8.67
C LEU A 201 4.19 0.69 -9.83
N ARG A 202 4.64 1.61 -10.69
CA ARG A 202 3.85 2.09 -11.84
C ARG A 202 3.54 0.98 -12.85
N THR A 203 4.44 0.04 -13.07
CA THR A 203 4.16 -1.09 -13.99
C THR A 203 3.21 -2.12 -13.38
N LEU A 204 3.12 -2.15 -12.05
CA LEU A 204 2.22 -3.02 -11.29
C LEU A 204 0.92 -2.34 -10.90
N ALA A 205 0.76 -1.05 -11.21
CA ALA A 205 -0.32 -0.20 -10.75
C ALA A 205 -1.68 -0.55 -11.37
N ASN A 206 -2.74 -0.46 -10.57
CA ASN A 206 -4.08 -0.29 -11.11
C ASN A 206 -4.35 1.20 -11.36
N TYR A 207 -4.59 1.56 -12.62
CA TYR A 207 -4.89 2.92 -13.07
C TYR A 207 -6.39 3.22 -13.17
N GLU A 208 -7.23 2.32 -12.67
CA GLU A 208 -8.67 2.54 -12.60
C GLU A 208 -8.98 3.81 -11.82
N THR A 209 -9.68 4.72 -12.49
CA THR A 209 -10.19 5.94 -11.85
C THR A 209 -11.36 5.58 -10.94
N LEU A 210 -11.47 6.26 -9.79
CA LEU A 210 -12.64 6.13 -8.92
C LEU A 210 -13.93 6.30 -9.72
N SER A 211 -14.87 5.38 -9.54
CA SER A 211 -16.18 5.42 -10.18
C SER A 211 -17.20 6.17 -9.32
N VAL A 212 -18.34 6.55 -9.90
CA VAL A 212 -19.47 7.12 -9.13
C VAL A 212 -19.98 6.09 -8.12
N GLU A 213 -20.04 4.81 -8.51
CA GLU A 213 -20.49 3.71 -7.67
C GLU A 213 -19.55 3.52 -6.47
N THR A 214 -18.24 3.59 -6.66
CA THR A 214 -17.24 3.55 -5.58
C THR A 214 -17.51 4.62 -4.53
N ILE A 215 -17.80 5.86 -4.95
CA ILE A 215 -18.08 6.95 -4.01
C ILE A 215 -19.43 6.76 -3.32
N MET A 216 -20.44 6.23 -4.01
CA MET A 216 -21.73 5.90 -3.39
C MET A 216 -21.58 4.85 -2.29
N GLU A 217 -20.89 3.75 -2.57
CA GLU A 217 -20.64 2.70 -1.59
C GLU A 217 -19.76 3.21 -0.44
N ALA A 218 -18.75 4.04 -0.73
CA ALA A 218 -17.94 4.66 0.32
C ALA A 218 -18.78 5.56 1.24
N LYS A 219 -19.77 6.30 0.71
CA LYS A 219 -20.69 7.10 1.54
C LYS A 219 -21.60 6.26 2.43
N ARG A 220 -21.98 5.08 1.96
CA ARG A 220 -22.79 4.13 2.74
C ARG A 220 -21.97 3.47 3.86
N VAL A 221 -20.72 3.12 3.56
CA VAL A 221 -19.84 2.36 4.45
C VAL A 221 -19.14 3.24 5.50
N ALA A 222 -18.81 4.49 5.15
CA ALA A 222 -18.19 5.43 6.08
C ALA A 222 -19.23 6.06 7.01
N SER A 223 -18.94 6.15 8.30
CA SER A 223 -19.83 6.78 9.29
C SER A 223 -19.49 8.24 9.57
N GLN A 224 -18.29 8.71 9.20
CA GLN A 224 -17.88 10.10 9.47
C GLN A 224 -17.37 10.83 8.23
N ARG A 225 -16.47 10.22 7.47
CA ARG A 225 -15.78 10.94 6.38
C ARG A 225 -15.12 10.06 5.35
N ILE A 226 -14.99 10.62 4.16
CA ILE A 226 -14.20 10.06 3.06
C ILE A 226 -13.08 11.03 2.72
N VAL A 227 -11.85 10.56 2.70
CA VAL A 227 -10.65 11.34 2.41
C VAL A 227 -10.07 10.91 1.07
N LEU A 228 -9.84 11.87 0.18
CA LEU A 228 -9.16 11.68 -1.09
C LEU A 228 -7.84 12.43 -1.09
N LYS A 229 -6.74 11.72 -1.30
CA LYS A 229 -5.47 12.29 -1.72
C LYS A 229 -5.40 12.29 -3.24
N ALA A 230 -5.19 13.45 -3.83
CA ALA A 230 -5.08 13.60 -5.28
C ALA A 230 -4.15 14.77 -5.64
N HIS A 231 -3.69 14.83 -6.90
CA HIS A 231 -2.93 15.97 -7.41
C HIS A 231 -3.81 17.22 -7.28
N TYR A 232 -3.25 18.39 -7.00
CA TYR A 232 -4.04 19.59 -6.71
C TYR A 232 -5.02 20.01 -7.84
N GLU A 233 -4.70 19.63 -9.08
CA GLU A 233 -5.53 19.83 -10.29
C GLU A 233 -6.47 18.66 -10.60
N SER A 234 -6.55 17.65 -9.74
CA SER A 234 -7.34 16.45 -10.01
C SER A 234 -8.83 16.82 -10.15
N PRO A 235 -9.49 16.40 -11.25
CA PRO A 235 -10.91 16.64 -11.44
C PRO A 235 -11.76 15.85 -10.45
N LEU A 236 -11.20 14.82 -9.81
CA LEU A 236 -11.90 13.97 -8.83
C LEU A 236 -12.48 14.80 -7.68
N PHE A 237 -11.80 15.88 -7.27
CA PHE A 237 -12.29 16.72 -6.19
C PHE A 237 -13.63 17.37 -6.54
N GLU A 238 -13.73 18.00 -7.72
CA GLU A 238 -14.95 18.68 -8.15
C GLU A 238 -16.01 17.69 -8.60
N ARG A 239 -15.60 16.63 -9.32
CA ARG A 239 -16.50 15.58 -9.82
C ARG A 239 -17.28 14.89 -8.70
N TYR A 240 -16.66 14.66 -7.55
CA TYR A 240 -17.26 13.93 -6.43
C TYR A 240 -17.60 14.80 -5.22
N GLY A 241 -17.35 16.11 -5.29
CA GLY A 241 -17.74 17.07 -4.26
C GLY A 241 -16.85 17.06 -3.01
N PHE A 242 -15.57 16.73 -3.14
CA PHE A 242 -14.62 16.80 -2.02
C PHE A 242 -14.26 18.26 -1.71
N GLY A 243 -14.47 18.68 -0.45
CA GLY A 243 -13.97 19.94 0.09
C GLY A 243 -12.43 19.92 0.19
N ARG A 244 -11.75 20.78 -0.59
CA ARG A 244 -10.28 20.80 -0.68
C ARG A 244 -9.63 21.69 0.38
N THR A 245 -8.59 21.17 1.01
CA THR A 245 -7.64 22.02 1.75
C THR A 245 -6.51 22.45 0.83
N LYS A 246 -6.60 23.66 0.26
CA LYS A 246 -5.58 24.18 -0.67
C LYS A 246 -4.27 24.47 0.09
N ARG A 247 -3.21 23.75 -0.25
CA ARG A 247 -1.85 24.00 0.24
C ARG A 247 -1.00 24.63 -0.86
N LYS A 248 -0.51 25.86 -0.64
CA LYS A 248 0.18 26.67 -1.65
C LYS A 248 1.46 26.03 -2.21
N THR A 249 2.13 25.17 -1.44
CA THR A 249 3.45 24.62 -1.78
C THR A 249 3.46 23.13 -2.13
N SER A 250 2.32 22.43 -2.03
CA SER A 250 2.22 20.99 -2.30
C SER A 250 1.50 20.71 -3.60
N LYS A 251 2.07 19.83 -4.44
CA LYS A 251 1.40 19.28 -5.63
C LYS A 251 0.34 18.24 -5.27
N LEU A 252 0.43 17.65 -4.08
CA LEU A 252 -0.53 16.67 -3.55
C LEU A 252 -1.42 17.31 -2.49
N HIS A 253 -2.73 17.27 -2.71
CA HIS A 253 -3.74 17.82 -1.81
C HIS A 253 -4.63 16.71 -1.26
N TYR A 254 -5.26 16.99 -0.13
CA TYR A 254 -6.34 16.17 0.40
C TYR A 254 -7.66 16.91 0.26
N GLY A 255 -8.70 16.16 -0.08
CA GLY A 255 -10.09 16.58 -0.09
C GLY A 255 -10.91 15.68 0.82
N VAL A 256 -12.01 16.22 1.37
CA VAL A 256 -12.88 15.49 2.29
C VAL A 256 -14.34 15.60 1.88
N ILE A 257 -15.07 14.50 1.99
CA ILE A 257 -16.53 14.48 2.09
C ILE A 257 -16.84 14.21 3.56
N GLU A 258 -17.59 15.11 4.18
CA GLU A 258 -18.15 14.94 5.54
C GLU A 258 -19.53 14.26 5.40
N LEU A 259 -19.87 13.36 6.33
CA LEU A 259 -21.13 12.60 6.36
C LEU A 259 -22.01 13.00 7.54
#